data_AF-A0A6N9YNK5-F1
#
_entry.id   AF-A0A6N9YNK5-F1
#
_cell.length_a   1.000
_cell.length_b   1.000
_cell.length_c   1.000
_cell.angle_alpha   90.00
_cell.angle_beta   90.00
_cell.angle_gamma   90.00
#
_symmetry.space_group_name_H-M   'P 1'
#
loop_
_entity.id
_entity.type
_entity.pdbx_description
1 polymer ?
#
loop_
_entity_poly.entity_id
_entity_poly.type
_entity_poly.pdbx_seq_one_letter_code
_entity_poly.pdbx_strand_id
1 'polypeptide(L)'
;MSTHTTPPSQRRLGAGALALAGVLFFLYNAVRPWRDETTVAGAEEALSSAWWIVSHLCAMLGFVLVTLGFLAVRSAVQGTPGQNAGRKAVVAGIIGTGLTLPYYGAETFGLHAVAAAHRDGASFDLLDVTDAVRFDPTAATMFVTGLVVLAVAAVHAALAVRRSGVLARHSGSLVALGFVLFIPQFFGPAPVRIAHGVLLTVGSAWLAWALWRAEPNTAVPRQTSEAAGPPAFTG
;
A
#
# COMPACT_ATOMS: atom_id res chain seq x y z
N MET A 1 24.13 -2.46 -23.37
CA MET A 1 23.20 -1.86 -22.40
C MET A 1 21.88 -2.62 -22.51
N SER A 2 21.66 -3.60 -21.63
CA SER A 2 20.58 -4.57 -21.74
C SER A 2 19.21 -3.92 -21.53
N THR A 3 18.36 -3.96 -22.54
CA THR A 3 16.95 -3.58 -22.46
C THR A 3 16.20 -4.62 -21.65
N HIS A 4 16.14 -4.44 -20.33
CA HIS A 4 15.34 -5.31 -19.47
C HIS A 4 13.84 -4.97 -19.63
N THR A 5 13.18 -5.64 -20.58
CA THR A 5 11.72 -5.71 -20.60
C THR A 5 11.25 -6.53 -19.41
N THR A 6 10.31 -5.99 -18.62
CA THR A 6 9.74 -6.72 -17.49
C THR A 6 8.88 -7.87 -18.02
N PRO A 7 9.14 -9.14 -17.61
CA PRO A 7 8.34 -10.28 -18.04
C PRO A 7 6.85 -10.06 -17.78
N PRO A 8 5.94 -10.48 -18.69
CA PRO A 8 4.49 -10.36 -18.48
C PRO A 8 3.99 -10.96 -17.16
N SER A 9 4.64 -12.03 -16.66
CA SER A 9 4.32 -12.67 -15.38
C SER A 9 4.52 -11.75 -14.18
N GLN A 10 5.62 -10.99 -14.13
CA GLN A 10 5.92 -10.07 -13.00
C GLN A 10 4.92 -8.90 -12.94
N ARG A 11 4.48 -8.39 -14.09
CA ARG A 11 3.46 -7.32 -14.14
C ARG A 11 2.09 -7.82 -13.68
N ARG A 12 1.70 -9.04 -14.09
CA ARG A 12 0.45 -9.67 -13.65
C ARG A 12 0.45 -9.98 -12.15
N LEU A 13 1.56 -10.45 -11.59
CA LEU A 13 1.72 -10.64 -10.15
C LEU A 13 1.54 -9.32 -9.38
N GLY A 14 2.17 -8.24 -9.83
CA GLY A 14 2.02 -6.93 -9.20
C GLY A 14 0.61 -6.33 -9.32
N ALA A 15 -0.06 -6.54 -10.45
CA ALA A 15 -1.47 -6.19 -10.61
C ALA A 15 -2.35 -6.99 -9.63
N GLY A 16 -2.12 -8.29 -9.49
CA GLY A 16 -2.80 -9.14 -8.51
C GLY A 16 -2.56 -8.67 -7.07
N ALA A 17 -1.31 -8.31 -6.73
CA ALA A 17 -0.97 -7.77 -5.42
C ALA A 17 -1.72 -6.46 -5.12
N LEU A 18 -1.82 -5.54 -6.09
CA LEU A 18 -2.60 -4.30 -5.93
C LEU A 18 -4.08 -4.57 -5.73
N ALA A 19 -4.68 -5.42 -6.56
CA ALA A 19 -6.10 -5.75 -6.44
C ALA A 19 -6.40 -6.37 -5.06
N LEU A 20 -5.57 -7.33 -4.63
CA LEU A 20 -5.70 -7.95 -3.31
C LEU A 20 -5.48 -6.95 -2.17
N ALA A 21 -4.49 -6.05 -2.28
CA ALA A 21 -4.25 -5.01 -1.29
C ALA A 21 -5.49 -4.14 -1.06
N GLY A 22 -6.15 -3.70 -2.14
CA GLY A 22 -7.38 -2.93 -2.07
C GLY A 22 -8.49 -3.67 -1.32
N VAL A 23 -8.72 -4.95 -1.67
CA VAL A 23 -9.71 -5.80 -0.99
C VAL A 23 -9.38 -5.94 0.49
N LEU A 24 -8.11 -6.16 0.86
CA LEU A 24 -7.71 -6.29 2.24
C LEU A 24 -7.88 -5.00 3.05
N PHE A 25 -7.66 -3.82 2.46
CA PHE A 25 -7.97 -2.55 3.13
C PHE A 25 -9.47 -2.33 3.37
N PHE A 26 -10.33 -2.83 2.48
CA PHE A 26 -11.76 -2.88 2.73
C PHE A 26 -12.09 -3.85 3.87
N LEU A 27 -11.57 -5.09 3.80
CA LEU A 27 -11.82 -6.11 4.81
C LEU A 27 -11.35 -5.67 6.20
N TYR A 28 -10.21 -4.98 6.30
CA TYR A 28 -9.72 -4.40 7.55
C TYR A 28 -10.82 -3.64 8.29
N ASN A 29 -11.55 -2.76 7.61
CA ASN A 29 -12.60 -1.98 8.28
C ASN A 29 -13.95 -2.70 8.32
N ALA A 30 -14.25 -3.54 7.33
CA ALA A 30 -15.54 -4.22 7.22
C ALA A 30 -15.72 -5.33 8.26
N VAL A 31 -14.64 -6.06 8.61
CA VAL A 31 -14.71 -7.17 9.58
C VAL A 31 -14.23 -6.81 10.98
N ARG A 32 -13.74 -5.56 11.18
CA ARG A 32 -13.30 -5.09 12.49
C ARG A 32 -14.46 -5.18 13.49
N PRO A 33 -14.26 -5.72 14.70
CA PRO A 33 -15.30 -5.78 15.72
C PRO A 33 -15.55 -4.37 16.29
N TRP A 34 -16.49 -3.64 15.69
CA TRP A 34 -16.84 -2.28 16.13
C TRP A 34 -17.60 -2.33 17.46
N ARG A 35 -16.97 -1.78 18.51
CA ARG A 35 -17.53 -1.53 19.84
C ARG A 35 -17.05 -0.18 20.36
N ASP A 36 -17.68 0.27 21.45
CA ASP A 36 -17.23 1.48 22.16
C ASP A 36 -15.99 1.16 23.01
N GLU A 37 -14.82 1.31 22.39
CA GLU A 37 -13.51 1.11 23.02
C GLU A 37 -13.17 2.16 24.09
N THR A 38 -14.02 3.16 24.34
CA THR A 38 -13.87 4.08 25.47
C THR A 38 -14.41 3.49 26.78
N THR A 39 -15.13 2.37 26.69
CA THR A 39 -15.62 1.61 27.84
C THR A 39 -14.81 0.34 28.02
N VAL A 40 -14.58 -0.09 29.27
CA VAL A 40 -13.87 -1.35 29.57
C VAL A 40 -14.55 -2.53 28.86
N ALA A 41 -15.88 -2.63 28.94
CA ALA A 41 -16.63 -3.72 28.32
C ALA A 41 -16.50 -3.75 26.79
N GLY A 42 -16.59 -2.59 26.14
CA GLY A 42 -16.46 -2.51 24.68
C GLY A 42 -15.02 -2.73 24.20
N ALA A 43 -14.03 -2.22 24.93
CA ALA A 43 -12.62 -2.47 24.66
C ALA A 43 -12.29 -3.97 24.81
N GLU A 44 -12.72 -4.61 25.90
CA GLU A 44 -12.55 -6.04 26.11
C GLU A 44 -13.19 -6.84 24.98
N GLU A 45 -14.46 -6.61 24.65
CA GLU A 45 -15.19 -7.37 23.62
C GLU A 45 -14.53 -7.24 22.22
N ALA A 46 -14.09 -6.03 21.85
CA ALA A 46 -13.46 -5.80 20.57
C ALA A 46 -12.04 -6.37 20.48
N LEU A 47 -11.15 -5.96 21.40
CA LEU A 47 -9.71 -6.29 21.35
C LEU A 47 -9.46 -7.79 21.49
N SER A 48 -10.26 -8.45 22.31
CA SER A 48 -10.12 -9.87 22.60
C SER A 48 -10.77 -10.80 21.54
N SER A 49 -11.39 -10.23 20.50
CA SER A 49 -12.05 -10.98 19.42
C SER A 49 -11.05 -11.53 18.40
N ALA A 50 -11.27 -12.74 17.89
CA ALA A 50 -10.46 -13.28 16.78
C ALA A 50 -10.56 -12.40 15.51
N TRP A 51 -11.69 -11.72 15.31
CA TRP A 51 -11.88 -10.79 14.20
C TRP A 51 -11.01 -9.55 14.30
N TRP A 52 -10.56 -9.18 15.51
CA TRP A 52 -9.54 -8.15 15.70
C TRP A 52 -8.23 -8.52 15.00
N ILE A 53 -7.76 -9.76 15.21
CA ILE A 53 -6.55 -10.27 14.57
C ILE A 53 -6.72 -10.29 13.05
N VAL A 54 -7.82 -10.88 12.57
CA VAL A 54 -8.10 -10.99 11.13
C VAL A 54 -8.12 -9.60 10.48
N SER A 55 -8.83 -8.64 11.07
CA SER A 55 -8.91 -7.29 10.51
C SER A 55 -7.54 -6.62 10.41
N HIS A 56 -6.73 -6.68 11.47
CA HIS A 56 -5.42 -6.01 11.46
C HIS A 56 -4.42 -6.73 10.56
N LEU A 57 -4.46 -8.06 10.45
CA LEU A 57 -3.69 -8.80 9.46
C LEU A 57 -4.04 -8.38 8.03
N CYS A 58 -5.32 -8.13 7.74
CA CYS A 58 -5.71 -7.56 6.45
C CYS A 58 -5.04 -6.21 6.19
N ALA A 59 -5.00 -5.30 7.17
CA ALA A 59 -4.30 -4.02 7.03
C ALA A 59 -2.80 -4.22 6.78
N MET A 60 -2.13 -5.04 7.60
CA MET A 60 -0.69 -5.32 7.50
C MET A 60 -0.33 -5.89 6.12
N LEU A 61 -1.06 -6.92 5.66
CA LEU A 61 -0.86 -7.51 4.35
C LEU A 61 -1.20 -6.52 3.23
N GLY A 62 -2.21 -5.67 3.41
CA GLY A 62 -2.54 -4.59 2.48
C GLY A 62 -1.37 -3.64 2.24
N PHE A 63 -0.69 -3.18 3.31
CA PHE A 63 0.50 -2.32 3.21
C PHE A 63 1.69 -3.00 2.52
N VAL A 64 1.90 -4.28 2.79
CA VAL A 64 2.95 -5.07 2.11
C VAL A 64 2.63 -5.18 0.62
N LEU A 65 1.41 -5.60 0.28
CA LEU A 65 1.02 -5.87 -1.10
C LEU A 65 0.92 -4.61 -1.95
N VAL A 66 0.48 -3.47 -1.41
CA VAL A 66 0.50 -2.20 -2.17
C VAL A 66 1.94 -1.77 -2.48
N THR A 67 2.88 -1.99 -1.56
CA THR A 67 4.30 -1.71 -1.77
C THR A 67 4.88 -2.60 -2.87
N LEU A 68 4.51 -3.89 -2.90
CA LEU A 68 4.83 -4.78 -4.03
C LEU A 68 4.17 -4.31 -5.34
N GLY A 69 2.96 -3.77 -5.25
CA GLY A 69 2.28 -3.08 -6.34
C GLY A 69 3.08 -1.93 -6.93
N PHE A 70 3.67 -1.10 -6.07
CA PHE A 70 4.53 0.01 -6.50
C PHE A 70 5.81 -0.45 -7.19
N LEU A 71 6.35 -1.64 -6.85
CA LEU A 71 7.45 -2.25 -7.61
C LEU A 71 7.02 -2.54 -9.06
N ALA A 72 5.81 -3.07 -9.25
CA ALA A 72 5.30 -3.32 -10.60
C ALA A 72 5.02 -2.04 -11.37
N VAL A 73 4.49 -1.00 -10.72
CA VAL A 73 4.37 0.34 -11.31
C VAL A 73 5.74 0.86 -11.74
N ARG A 74 6.74 0.83 -10.85
CA ARG A 74 8.12 1.26 -11.16
C ARG A 74 8.66 0.54 -12.39
N SER A 75 8.45 -0.78 -12.46
CA SER A 75 8.90 -1.60 -13.59
C SER A 75 8.18 -1.25 -14.89
N ALA A 76 6.87 -1.02 -14.85
CA ALA A 76 6.07 -0.64 -16.01
C ALA A 76 6.47 0.73 -16.60
N VAL A 77 6.91 1.67 -15.76
CA VAL A 77 7.26 3.04 -16.19
C VAL A 77 8.75 3.25 -16.48
N GLN A 78 9.56 2.19 -16.53
CA GLN A 78 11.00 2.31 -16.84
C GLN A 78 11.21 2.89 -18.24
N GLY A 79 12.20 3.78 -18.39
CA GLY A 79 12.49 4.45 -19.66
C GLY A 79 11.52 5.58 -20.02
N THR A 80 10.53 5.87 -19.15
CA THR A 80 9.59 6.99 -19.34
C THR A 80 9.94 8.16 -18.41
N PRO A 81 9.39 9.38 -18.65
CA PRO A 81 9.52 10.50 -17.71
C PRO A 81 9.02 10.21 -16.28
N GLY A 82 8.20 9.16 -16.09
CA GLY A 82 7.70 8.70 -14.79
C GLY A 82 8.70 7.88 -13.96
N GLN A 83 9.83 7.45 -14.52
CA GLN A 83 10.75 6.48 -13.89
C GLN A 83 11.25 6.92 -12.49
N ASN A 84 11.67 8.17 -12.36
CA ASN A 84 12.18 8.70 -11.08
C ASN A 84 11.10 8.72 -9.99
N ALA A 85 9.86 9.04 -10.37
CA ALA A 85 8.73 9.00 -9.44
C ALA A 85 8.42 7.55 -9.03
N GLY A 86 8.46 6.59 -9.97
CA GLY A 86 8.29 5.17 -9.66
C GLY A 86 9.35 4.63 -8.68
N ARG A 87 10.62 5.05 -8.82
CA ARG A 87 11.68 4.70 -7.87
C ARG A 87 11.41 5.28 -6.47
N LYS A 88 11.02 6.55 -6.39
CA LYS A 88 10.68 7.21 -5.11
C LYS A 88 9.48 6.53 -4.44
N ALA A 89 8.46 6.13 -5.21
CA ALA A 89 7.30 5.42 -4.70
C ALA A 89 7.68 4.12 -3.99
N VAL A 90 8.58 3.33 -4.59
CA VAL A 90 9.06 2.07 -3.99
C VAL A 90 9.84 2.31 -2.71
N VAL A 91 10.82 3.23 -2.73
CA VAL A 91 11.66 3.50 -1.56
C VAL A 91 10.82 4.02 -0.39
N ALA A 92 9.94 5.00 -0.67
CA ALA A 92 9.02 5.50 0.33
C ALA A 92 8.04 4.41 0.80
N GLY A 93 7.51 3.57 -0.10
CA GLY A 93 6.60 2.48 0.26
C GLY A 93 7.23 1.47 1.23
N ILE A 94 8.49 1.09 1.01
CA ILE A 94 9.24 0.19 1.91
C ILE A 94 9.43 0.84 3.28
N ILE A 95 9.91 2.08 3.32
CA ILE A 95 10.16 2.80 4.57
C ILE A 95 8.85 2.99 5.34
N GLY A 96 7.82 3.50 4.67
CA GLY A 96 6.53 3.79 5.27
C GLY A 96 5.83 2.52 5.78
N THR A 97 5.87 1.43 5.03
CA THR A 97 5.38 0.12 5.48
C THR A 97 6.17 -0.35 6.70
N GLY A 98 7.50 -0.31 6.64
CA GLY A 98 8.37 -0.74 7.74
C GLY A 98 8.16 0.04 9.05
N LEU A 99 7.84 1.33 8.96
CA LEU A 99 7.50 2.16 10.12
C LEU A 99 6.07 1.93 10.64
N THR A 100 5.15 1.54 9.76
CA THR A 100 3.72 1.33 10.09
C THR A 100 3.46 -0.03 10.76
N LEU A 101 4.12 -1.08 10.28
CA LEU A 101 3.83 -2.46 10.71
C LEU A 101 4.10 -2.75 12.20
N PRO A 102 5.13 -2.19 12.88
CA PRO A 102 5.36 -2.45 14.30
C PRO A 102 4.16 -2.02 15.18
N TYR A 103 3.58 -0.85 14.90
CA TYR A 103 2.40 -0.36 15.62
C TYR A 103 1.20 -1.30 15.41
N TYR A 104 0.93 -1.71 14.16
CA TYR A 104 -0.10 -2.71 13.88
C TYR A 104 0.19 -4.03 14.60
N GLY A 105 1.43 -4.50 14.67
CA GLY A 105 1.78 -5.73 15.37
C GLY A 105 1.48 -5.66 16.87
N ALA A 106 1.81 -4.53 17.51
CA ALA A 106 1.50 -4.28 18.92
C ALA A 106 -0.02 -4.27 19.18
N GLU A 107 -0.80 -3.59 18.33
CA GLU A 107 -2.26 -3.60 18.46
C GLU A 107 -2.87 -4.98 18.14
N THR A 108 -2.36 -5.69 17.13
CA THR A 108 -2.93 -6.97 16.67
C THR A 108 -2.74 -8.06 17.71
N PHE A 109 -1.52 -8.21 18.21
CA PHE A 109 -1.16 -9.34 19.06
C PHE A 109 -1.03 -8.95 20.53
N GLY A 110 -0.44 -7.79 20.81
CA GLY A 110 -0.23 -7.28 22.16
C GLY A 110 -1.55 -6.94 22.84
N LEU A 111 -2.33 -6.03 22.26
CA LEU A 111 -3.62 -5.63 22.84
C LEU A 111 -4.63 -6.78 22.86
N HIS A 112 -4.60 -7.67 21.87
CA HIS A 112 -5.44 -8.87 21.89
C HIS A 112 -5.12 -9.78 23.09
N ALA A 113 -3.83 -10.04 23.34
CA ALA A 113 -3.41 -10.86 24.47
C ALA A 113 -3.73 -10.20 25.82
N VAL A 114 -3.52 -8.89 25.93
CA VAL A 114 -3.88 -8.10 27.13
C VAL A 114 -5.38 -8.17 27.37
N ALA A 115 -6.21 -7.87 26.37
CA ALA A 115 -7.67 -7.92 26.52
C ALA A 115 -8.17 -9.34 26.83
N ALA A 116 -7.54 -10.37 26.27
CA ALA A 116 -7.86 -11.75 26.60
C ALA A 116 -7.56 -12.09 28.07
N ALA A 117 -6.39 -11.69 28.56
CA ALA A 117 -6.02 -11.89 29.96
C ALA A 117 -6.96 -11.14 30.93
N HIS A 118 -7.36 -9.91 30.58
CA HIS A 118 -8.34 -9.14 31.36
C HIS A 118 -9.68 -9.89 31.45
N ARG A 119 -10.19 -10.38 30.31
CA ARG A 119 -11.43 -11.19 30.26
C ARG A 119 -11.34 -12.44 31.13
N ASP A 120 -10.16 -13.04 31.22
CA ASP A 120 -9.89 -14.26 31.99
C ASP A 120 -9.64 -13.97 33.49
N GLY A 121 -9.83 -12.72 33.94
CA GLY A 121 -9.83 -12.32 35.35
C GLY A 121 -8.51 -11.73 35.83
N ALA A 122 -7.56 -11.40 34.95
CA ALA A 122 -6.37 -10.66 35.35
C ALA A 122 -6.73 -9.25 35.83
N SER A 123 -6.16 -8.84 36.98
CA SER A 123 -6.47 -7.56 37.62
C SER A 123 -5.52 -6.46 37.15
N PHE A 124 -5.93 -5.66 36.18
CA PHE A 124 -5.29 -4.41 35.78
C PHE A 124 -6.30 -3.50 35.08
N ASP A 125 -5.96 -2.23 34.89
CA ASP A 125 -6.77 -1.30 34.12
C ASP A 125 -6.55 -1.52 32.62
N LEU A 126 -7.53 -2.13 31.94
CA LEU A 126 -7.45 -2.43 30.51
C LEU A 126 -7.35 -1.16 29.65
N LEU A 127 -8.01 -0.08 30.03
CA LEU A 127 -8.02 1.15 29.25
C LEU A 127 -6.67 1.85 29.36
N ASP A 128 -6.09 1.93 30.57
CA ASP A 128 -4.77 2.50 30.79
C ASP A 128 -3.67 1.76 29.99
N VAL A 129 -3.68 0.42 30.00
CA VAL A 129 -2.74 -0.38 29.20
C VAL A 129 -2.96 -0.18 27.70
N THR A 130 -4.21 -0.11 27.26
CA THR A 130 -4.55 0.14 25.85
C THR A 130 -4.04 1.49 25.39
N ASP A 131 -4.27 2.54 26.19
CA ASP A 131 -3.82 3.89 25.92
C ASP A 131 -2.29 4.00 25.95
N ALA A 132 -1.62 3.31 26.87
CA ALA A 132 -0.16 3.26 26.92
C ALA A 132 0.45 2.68 25.63
N VAL A 133 -0.19 1.69 25.00
CA VAL A 133 0.26 1.14 23.70
C VAL A 133 -0.04 2.10 22.55
N ARG A 134 -1.23 2.71 22.53
CA ARG A 134 -1.69 3.54 21.40
C ARG A 134 -1.07 4.93 21.38
N PHE A 135 -0.90 5.52 22.55
CA PHE A 135 -0.45 6.89 22.73
C PHE A 135 0.98 6.98 23.23
N ASP A 136 1.73 5.87 23.27
CA ASP A 136 3.18 5.93 23.41
C ASP A 136 3.75 6.91 22.35
N PRO A 137 4.46 7.97 22.76
CA PRO A 137 4.89 9.01 21.82
C PRO A 137 5.79 8.47 20.71
N THR A 138 6.59 7.44 20.99
CA THR A 138 7.53 6.86 20.02
C THR A 138 6.76 6.03 18.99
N ALA A 139 5.91 5.11 19.46
CA ALA A 139 5.09 4.25 18.62
C ALA A 139 4.13 5.07 17.75
N ALA A 140 3.43 6.05 18.34
CA ALA A 140 2.51 6.92 17.62
C ALA A 140 3.25 7.78 16.57
N THR A 141 4.42 8.34 16.90
CA THR A 141 5.22 9.13 15.95
C THR A 141 5.71 8.26 14.80
N MET A 142 6.22 7.05 15.08
CA MET A 142 6.64 6.11 14.05
C MET A 142 5.49 5.72 13.13
N PHE A 143 4.32 5.42 13.70
CA PHE A 143 3.12 5.06 12.96
C PHE A 143 2.64 6.19 12.04
N VAL A 144 2.44 7.39 12.59
CA VAL A 144 1.99 8.57 11.82
C VAL A 144 3.00 8.91 10.73
N THR A 145 4.30 8.88 11.05
CA THR A 145 5.36 9.10 10.05
C THR A 145 5.31 8.05 8.95
N GLY A 146 5.13 6.77 9.31
CA GLY A 146 4.98 5.68 8.37
C GLY A 146 3.82 5.89 7.39
N LEU A 147 2.66 6.30 7.89
CA LEU A 147 1.48 6.59 7.08
C LEU A 147 1.67 7.82 6.17
N VAL A 148 2.32 8.89 6.66
CA VAL A 148 2.66 10.06 5.84
C VAL A 148 3.62 9.66 4.71
N VAL A 149 4.64 8.86 5.02
CA VAL A 149 5.59 8.36 4.02
C VAL A 149 4.89 7.45 3.00
N LEU A 150 3.92 6.63 3.41
CA LEU A 150 3.07 5.85 2.50
C LEU A 150 2.19 6.73 1.60
N ALA A 151 1.65 7.83 2.12
CA ALA A 151 0.93 8.82 1.31
C ALA A 151 1.85 9.44 0.26
N VAL A 152 3.07 9.82 0.64
CA VAL A 152 4.09 10.29 -0.30
C VAL A 152 4.42 9.22 -1.35
N ALA A 153 4.51 7.95 -0.95
CA ALA A 153 4.74 6.84 -1.86
C ALA A 153 3.63 6.70 -2.90
N ALA A 154 2.37 6.70 -2.47
CA ALA A 154 1.20 6.59 -3.34
C ALA A 154 1.07 7.78 -4.30
N VAL A 155 1.35 9.01 -3.84
CA VAL A 155 1.42 10.20 -4.69
C VAL A 155 2.51 10.06 -5.75
N HIS A 156 3.69 9.59 -5.38
CA HIS A 156 4.76 9.32 -6.35
C HIS A 156 4.39 8.23 -7.35
N ALA A 157 3.68 7.18 -6.93
CA ALA A 157 3.15 6.17 -7.84
C ALA A 157 2.17 6.79 -8.84
N ALA A 158 1.22 7.61 -8.38
CA ALA A 158 0.29 8.31 -9.26
C ALA A 158 0.98 9.27 -10.23
N LEU A 159 2.00 10.00 -9.78
CA LEU A 159 2.83 10.85 -10.65
C LEU A 159 3.63 10.04 -11.67
N ALA A 160 4.13 8.87 -11.28
CA ALA A 160 4.81 7.95 -12.19
C ALA A 160 3.88 7.48 -13.30
N VAL A 161 2.67 7.03 -12.95
CA VAL A 161 1.61 6.66 -13.89
C VAL A 161 1.30 7.83 -14.83
N ARG A 162 0.98 9.01 -14.28
CA ARG A 162 0.57 10.21 -15.03
C ARG A 162 1.62 10.69 -16.03
N ARG A 163 2.91 10.56 -15.70
CA ARG A 163 4.04 11.02 -16.53
C ARG A 163 4.55 9.96 -17.50
N SER A 164 4.10 8.72 -17.38
CA SER A 164 4.70 7.61 -18.13
C SER A 164 4.21 7.52 -19.57
N GLY A 165 2.96 7.89 -19.84
CA GLY A 165 2.33 7.72 -21.16
C GLY A 165 2.02 6.26 -21.53
N VAL A 166 2.39 5.28 -20.69
CA VAL A 166 2.21 3.84 -20.96
C VAL A 166 1.07 3.21 -20.15
N LEU A 167 0.60 3.89 -19.10
CA LEU A 167 -0.54 3.48 -18.28
C LEU A 167 -1.65 4.52 -18.39
N ALA A 168 -2.90 4.11 -18.11
CA ALA A 168 -4.04 5.02 -18.05
C ALA A 168 -3.75 6.18 -17.08
N ARG A 169 -3.72 7.41 -17.60
CA ARG A 169 -3.13 8.60 -16.94
C ARG A 169 -3.57 8.85 -15.49
N HIS A 170 -4.81 8.48 -15.16
CA HIS A 170 -5.44 8.75 -13.87
C HIS A 170 -5.62 7.51 -13.00
N SER A 171 -5.17 6.33 -13.43
CA SER A 171 -5.42 5.09 -12.69
C SER A 171 -4.76 5.04 -11.31
N GLY A 172 -3.72 5.83 -11.07
CA GLY A 172 -3.10 5.98 -9.74
C GLY A 172 -3.77 7.01 -8.81
N SER A 173 -4.69 7.84 -9.31
CA SER A 173 -5.21 8.99 -8.55
C SER A 173 -6.02 8.59 -7.32
N LEU A 174 -6.87 7.56 -7.42
CA LEU A 174 -7.69 7.11 -6.30
C LEU A 174 -6.87 6.40 -5.21
N VAL A 175 -5.81 5.66 -5.59
CA VAL A 175 -4.87 5.10 -4.61
C VAL A 175 -4.16 6.22 -3.85
N ALA A 176 -3.67 7.24 -4.54
CA ALA A 176 -3.05 8.40 -3.89
C ALA A 176 -4.03 9.12 -2.96
N LEU A 177 -5.27 9.36 -3.40
CA LEU A 177 -6.30 9.96 -2.56
C LEU A 177 -6.59 9.13 -1.31
N GLY A 178 -6.75 7.81 -1.46
CA GLY A 178 -6.96 6.89 -0.35
C GLY A 178 -5.85 6.99 0.69
N PHE A 179 -4.58 6.97 0.26
CA PHE A 179 -3.46 7.10 1.21
C PHE A 179 -3.32 8.50 1.82
N VAL A 180 -3.65 9.57 1.10
CA VAL A 180 -3.71 10.93 1.68
C VAL A 180 -4.80 11.03 2.75
N LEU A 181 -5.93 10.36 2.55
CA LEU A 181 -7.05 10.32 3.50
C LEU A 181 -6.89 9.26 4.60
N PHE A 182 -5.77 8.51 4.63
CA PHE A 182 -5.58 7.40 5.56
C PHE A 182 -5.52 7.85 7.02
N ILE A 183 -4.88 8.99 7.31
CA ILE A 183 -4.89 9.57 8.66
C ILE A 183 -6.27 10.18 8.99
N PRO A 184 -6.85 11.06 8.15
CA PRO A 184 -8.18 11.62 8.40
C PRO A 184 -9.28 10.61 8.72
N GLN A 185 -9.30 9.44 8.04
CA GLN A 185 -10.36 8.45 8.26
C GLN A 185 -10.38 7.89 9.70
N PHE A 186 -9.26 7.91 10.44
CA PHE A 186 -9.25 7.47 11.84
C PHE A 186 -10.11 8.35 12.75
N PHE A 187 -10.41 9.58 12.37
CA PHE A 187 -11.29 10.47 13.13
C PHE A 187 -12.78 10.30 12.75
N GLY A 188 -13.08 9.43 11.77
CA GLY A 188 -14.43 9.12 11.35
C GLY A 188 -15.03 7.88 12.05
N PRO A 189 -16.37 7.78 12.13
CA PRO A 189 -17.05 6.59 12.60
C PRO A 189 -16.90 5.41 11.62
N ALA A 190 -17.33 4.21 12.03
CA ALA A 190 -17.21 2.98 11.25
C ALA A 190 -17.63 3.12 9.77
N PRO A 191 -18.76 3.77 9.41
CA PRO A 191 -19.14 3.94 8.00
C PRO A 191 -18.11 4.71 7.17
N VAL A 192 -17.46 5.74 7.74
CA VAL A 192 -16.43 6.52 7.05
C VAL A 192 -15.19 5.68 6.76
N ARG A 193 -14.77 4.86 7.73
CA ARG A 193 -13.61 3.98 7.59
C ARG A 193 -13.86 2.85 6.59
N ILE A 194 -15.06 2.28 6.58
CA ILE A 194 -15.48 1.30 5.57
C ILE A 194 -15.50 1.94 4.17
N ALA A 195 -16.06 3.14 4.03
CA ALA A 195 -16.07 3.87 2.75
C ALA A 195 -14.65 4.19 2.25
N HIS A 196 -13.71 4.51 3.16
CA HIS A 196 -12.30 4.66 2.83
C HIS A 196 -11.68 3.36 2.29
N GLY A 197 -12.00 2.21 2.89
CA GLY A 197 -11.63 0.90 2.37
C GLY A 197 -12.18 0.62 0.97
N VAL A 198 -13.43 1.03 0.68
CA VAL A 198 -14.02 0.95 -0.66
C VAL A 198 -13.26 1.82 -1.66
N LEU A 199 -12.91 3.05 -1.29
CA LEU A 199 -12.08 3.94 -2.12
C LEU A 199 -10.75 3.28 -2.50
N LEU A 200 -10.06 2.67 -1.52
CA LEU A 200 -8.81 1.94 -1.77
C LEU A 200 -9.02 0.70 -2.65
N THR A 201 -10.14 -0.01 -2.49
CA THR A 201 -10.49 -1.14 -3.36
C THR A 201 -10.66 -0.69 -4.82
N VAL A 202 -11.50 0.32 -5.06
CA VAL A 202 -11.77 0.84 -6.41
C VAL A 202 -10.50 1.39 -7.03
N GLY A 203 -9.72 2.18 -6.27
CA GLY A 203 -8.47 2.75 -6.77
C GLY A 203 -7.43 1.69 -7.10
N SER A 204 -7.25 0.69 -6.23
CA SER A 204 -6.25 -0.36 -6.45
C SER A 204 -6.66 -1.29 -7.59
N ALA A 205 -7.95 -1.60 -7.72
CA ALA A 205 -8.48 -2.37 -8.85
C ALA A 205 -8.29 -1.63 -10.19
N TRP A 206 -8.52 -0.32 -10.23
CA TRP A 206 -8.30 0.48 -11.45
C TRP A 206 -6.83 0.51 -11.85
N LEU A 207 -5.92 0.72 -10.90
CA LEU A 207 -4.48 0.70 -11.16
C LEU A 207 -4.01 -0.71 -11.57
N ALA A 208 -4.48 -1.75 -10.90
CA ALA A 208 -4.21 -3.14 -11.25
C ALA A 208 -4.66 -3.47 -12.67
N TRP A 209 -5.87 -3.07 -13.05
CA TRP A 209 -6.41 -3.27 -14.39
C TRP A 209 -5.57 -2.55 -15.46
N ALA A 210 -5.14 -1.31 -15.19
CA ALA A 210 -4.25 -0.57 -16.09
C ALA A 210 -2.90 -1.27 -16.26
N LEU A 211 -2.32 -1.84 -15.19
CA LEU A 211 -1.09 -2.63 -15.26
C LEU A 211 -1.28 -3.94 -16.02
N TRP A 212 -2.43 -4.60 -15.83
CA TRP A 212 -2.76 -5.85 -16.51
C TRP A 212 -2.89 -5.67 -18.03
N ARG A 213 -3.43 -4.51 -18.46
CA ARG A 213 -3.62 -4.18 -19.87
C ARG A 213 -2.41 -3.56 -20.56
N ALA A 214 -1.39 -3.15 -19.81
CA ALA A 214 -0.21 -2.52 -20.40
C ALA A 214 0.53 -3.49 -21.34
N GLU A 215 0.76 -3.10 -22.58
CA GLU A 215 1.53 -3.91 -23.51
C GLU A 215 3.00 -3.99 -23.10
N PRO A 216 3.72 -5.09 -23.38
CA PRO A 216 5.17 -5.12 -23.24
C PRO A 216 5.77 -4.00 -24.08
N ASN A 217 6.58 -3.14 -23.46
CA ASN A 217 7.32 -2.11 -24.19
C ASN A 217 8.33 -2.80 -25.13
N THR A 218 7.94 -3.09 -26.37
CA THR A 218 8.86 -3.52 -27.40
C THR A 218 9.71 -2.31 -27.74
N ALA A 219 10.88 -2.21 -27.11
CA ALA A 219 11.90 -1.29 -27.55
C ALA A 219 12.13 -1.56 -29.04
N VAL A 220 11.74 -0.62 -29.90
CA VAL A 220 12.07 -0.66 -31.33
C VAL A 220 13.59 -0.82 -31.40
N PRO A 221 14.13 -1.90 -32.00
CA PRO A 221 15.57 -2.01 -32.21
C PRO A 221 15.99 -0.76 -32.95
N ARG A 222 16.87 0.04 -32.34
CA ARG A 222 17.52 1.14 -33.05
C ARG A 222 18.25 0.46 -34.20
N GLN A 223 17.74 0.57 -35.43
CA GLN A 223 18.49 0.17 -36.61
C GLN A 223 19.79 0.96 -36.54
N THR A 224 20.88 0.25 -36.24
CA THR A 224 22.23 0.76 -36.40
C THR A 224 22.38 1.04 -37.87
N SER A 225 22.12 2.29 -38.27
CA SER A 225 22.54 2.82 -39.56
C SER A 225 24.06 2.92 -39.54
N GLU A 226 24.73 1.79 -39.76
CA GLU A 226 26.16 1.75 -39.99
C GLU A 226 26.47 0.58 -40.93
N ALA A 227 26.52 0.90 -42.24
CA ALA A 227 27.47 0.37 -43.24
C ALA A 227 26.93 0.60 -44.66
N ALA A 228 26.92 1.86 -45.11
CA ALA A 228 27.10 2.17 -46.52
C ALA A 228 28.43 2.91 -46.65
N GLY A 229 29.52 2.14 -46.72
CA GLY A 229 30.83 2.69 -47.06
C GLY A 229 30.78 3.31 -48.47
N PRO A 230 31.51 4.41 -48.72
CA PRO A 230 31.55 5.00 -50.06
C PRO A 230 32.21 4.03 -51.05
N PRO A 231 31.76 3.98 -52.33
CA PRO A 231 32.36 3.13 -53.33
C PRO A 231 33.82 3.56 -53.57
N ALA A 232 34.72 2.57 -53.54
CA ALA A 232 36.11 2.75 -53.90
C ALA A 232 36.20 3.13 -55.39
N PHE A 233 36.83 4.27 -55.66
CA PHE A 233 37.34 4.61 -57.00
C PHE A 233 38.48 3.66 -57.35
N THR A 234 38.40 3.05 -58.54
CA THR A 234 39.53 2.39 -59.19
C THR A 234 39.50 2.71 -60.69
N GLY A 235 40.65 3.19 -61.20
CA GLY A 235 41.02 3.13 -62.62
C GLY A 235 40.63 4.33 -63.44
#